data_AF-A0A2L0IEY0-F1
#
_entry.id   AF-A0A2L0IEY0-F1
#
_cell.length_a   1.000
_cell.length_b   1.000
_cell.length_c   1.000
_cell.angle_alpha   90.00
_cell.angle_beta   90.00
_cell.angle_gamma   90.00
#
_symmetry.space_group_name_H-M   'P 1'
#
loop_
_entity.id
_entity.type
_entity.pdbx_description
1 polymer ?
#
loop_
_entity_poly.entity_id
_entity_poly.type
_entity_poly.pdbx_seq_one_letter_code
_entity_poly.pdbx_strand_id
1 'polypeptide(L)'
;MQVAMRVANSLCCGIPTQHNHEPRTTDETLKKMDERYDKMNVNEQPNVCYTLAMHAGVAGKTLTKNAEQEIARQTSGNANYNERYQQIMGITAGNARLHFNAADIPESGIINFRDRNNERLYHTAYIHRDPSGALSLMHNNGMALDRAMIANQAPDGAQHGGMVVYPLNQQRTANLQAFLDSGFSYHFSPASAINERVGQ
;
A
#
# COMPACT_ATOMS: atom_id res chain seq x y z
N MET A 1 0.56 40.26 -57.67
CA MET A 1 0.62 41.08 -56.43
C MET A 1 1.32 40.22 -55.38
N GLN A 2 2.56 40.57 -55.03
CA GLN A 2 3.35 39.98 -53.94
C GLN A 2 2.85 40.49 -52.57
N VAL A 3 3.03 39.68 -51.52
CA VAL A 3 3.62 39.91 -50.16
C VAL A 3 3.24 38.66 -49.34
N ALA A 4 4.10 37.68 -49.02
CA ALA A 4 5.32 37.60 -48.18
C ALA A 4 5.08 37.52 -46.65
N MET A 5 5.67 36.45 -46.05
CA MET A 5 6.17 36.30 -44.65
C MET A 5 5.13 36.18 -43.50
N ARG A 6 5.36 35.48 -42.38
CA ARG A 6 6.52 34.77 -41.80
C ARG A 6 6.05 33.81 -40.68
N VAL A 7 6.94 32.87 -40.41
CA VAL A 7 7.04 31.84 -39.34
C VAL A 7 6.82 32.38 -37.92
N ALA A 8 6.24 31.56 -37.03
CA ALA A 8 6.64 31.50 -35.62
C ALA A 8 6.41 30.09 -35.05
N ASN A 9 7.51 29.51 -34.61
CA ASN A 9 7.65 28.22 -33.92
C ASN A 9 7.40 28.48 -32.42
N SER A 10 6.65 27.61 -31.73
CA SER A 10 6.77 27.47 -30.27
C SER A 10 6.54 26.02 -29.86
N LEU A 11 7.65 25.34 -29.60
CA LEU A 11 7.71 24.25 -28.63
C LEU A 11 7.23 24.76 -27.27
N CYS A 12 6.49 23.96 -26.52
CA CYS A 12 6.65 23.81 -25.07
C CYS A 12 5.78 22.65 -24.54
N CYS A 13 6.46 21.69 -23.89
CA CYS A 13 5.94 20.73 -22.92
C CYS A 13 4.83 19.77 -23.38
N GLY A 14 5.24 18.67 -24.00
CA GLY A 14 4.54 17.40 -23.76
C GLY A 14 4.68 17.05 -22.28
N ILE A 15 3.61 17.24 -21.50
CA ILE A 15 3.47 16.63 -20.19
C ILE A 15 3.46 15.11 -20.45
N PRO A 16 4.39 14.31 -19.90
CA PRO A 16 4.23 12.88 -19.94
C PRO A 16 2.97 12.58 -19.11
N THR A 17 1.90 12.15 -19.77
CA THR A 17 0.74 11.57 -19.10
C THR A 17 1.24 10.48 -18.16
N GLN A 18 0.94 10.64 -16.88
CA GLN A 18 1.34 9.75 -15.80
C GLN A 18 1.06 8.29 -16.22
N HIS A 19 2.07 7.43 -16.07
CA HIS A 19 1.98 6.04 -16.47
C HIS A 19 0.82 5.34 -15.73
N ASN A 20 -0.28 5.12 -16.45
CA ASN A 20 -1.29 4.11 -16.12
C ASN A 20 -0.59 2.73 -16.15
N HIS A 21 -0.01 2.33 -15.04
CA HIS A 21 0.42 0.95 -14.87
C HIS A 21 -0.75 0.18 -14.29
N GLU A 22 -1.37 -0.65 -15.13
CA GLU A 22 -2.36 -1.62 -14.68
C GLU A 22 -1.78 -2.46 -13.53
N PRO A 23 -2.54 -2.68 -12.44
CA PRO A 23 -2.11 -3.56 -11.37
C PRO A 23 -1.72 -4.93 -11.92
N ARG A 24 -0.63 -5.49 -11.43
CA ARG A 24 -0.25 -6.87 -11.73
C ARG A 24 -1.27 -7.85 -11.16
N THR A 25 -1.30 -9.08 -11.69
CA THR A 25 -2.00 -10.17 -11.00
C THR A 25 -1.37 -10.44 -9.64
N THR A 26 -2.08 -11.14 -8.75
CA THR A 26 -1.51 -11.53 -7.46
C THR A 26 -0.21 -12.32 -7.66
N ASP A 27 -0.19 -13.37 -8.48
CA ASP A 27 1.01 -14.19 -8.73
C ASP A 27 2.20 -13.39 -9.28
N GLU A 28 1.94 -12.47 -10.22
CA GLU A 28 2.96 -11.60 -10.76
C GLU A 28 3.51 -10.64 -9.70
N THR A 29 2.64 -10.09 -8.86
CA THR A 29 3.02 -9.24 -7.72
C THR A 29 3.92 -10.01 -6.76
N LEU A 30 3.53 -11.22 -6.36
CA LEU A 30 4.31 -12.08 -5.45
C LEU A 30 5.69 -12.39 -6.01
N LYS A 31 5.77 -12.82 -7.28
CA LYS A 31 7.04 -13.04 -7.97
C LYS A 31 7.92 -11.78 -7.97
N LYS A 32 7.33 -10.60 -8.20
CA LYS A 32 8.07 -9.34 -8.18
C LYS A 32 8.47 -8.88 -6.78
N MET A 33 7.71 -9.25 -5.76
CA MET A 33 8.11 -9.01 -4.36
C MET A 33 9.36 -9.83 -4.04
N ASP A 34 9.37 -11.12 -4.36
CA ASP A 34 10.53 -12.01 -4.14
C ASP A 34 11.75 -11.51 -4.92
N GLU A 35 11.62 -11.26 -6.23
CA GLU A 35 12.73 -10.77 -7.05
C GLU A 35 13.33 -9.43 -6.55
N ARG A 36 12.51 -8.57 -5.95
CA ARG A 36 12.98 -7.29 -5.42
C ARG A 36 13.64 -7.47 -4.06
N TYR A 37 13.08 -8.30 -3.20
CA TYR A 37 13.60 -8.59 -1.87
C TYR A 37 14.95 -9.33 -1.94
N ASP A 38 15.09 -10.31 -2.82
CA ASP A 38 16.32 -11.09 -3.03
C ASP A 38 17.49 -10.24 -3.56
N LYS A 39 17.19 -9.12 -4.23
CA LYS A 39 18.20 -8.19 -4.75
C LYS A 39 18.67 -7.17 -3.71
N MET A 40 18.03 -7.10 -2.55
CA MET A 40 18.46 -6.21 -1.47
C MET A 40 19.63 -6.85 -0.72
N ASN A 41 20.59 -6.04 -0.28
CA ASN A 41 21.55 -6.53 0.69
C ASN A 41 20.82 -6.97 1.95
N VAL A 42 21.28 -8.04 2.60
CA VAL A 42 20.66 -8.55 3.85
C VAL A 42 20.58 -7.46 4.94
N ASN A 43 21.51 -6.51 4.95
CA ASN A 43 21.54 -5.38 5.89
C ASN A 43 20.60 -4.23 5.48
N GLU A 44 20.01 -4.29 4.29
CA GLU A 44 19.10 -3.29 3.72
C GLU A 44 17.66 -3.83 3.59
N GLN A 45 17.43 -5.11 3.94
CA GLN A 45 16.11 -5.70 3.89
C GLN A 45 15.17 -4.97 4.88
N PRO A 46 14.08 -4.36 4.39
CA PRO A 46 13.17 -3.65 5.26
C PRO A 46 12.47 -4.65 6.16
N ASN A 47 12.54 -4.42 7.48
CA ASN A 47 11.83 -5.20 8.47
C ASN A 47 10.64 -4.43 9.05
N VAL A 48 10.41 -3.17 8.65
CA VAL A 48 9.32 -2.36 9.19
C VAL A 48 8.10 -2.40 8.28
N CYS A 49 6.92 -2.47 8.89
CA CYS A 49 5.67 -2.80 8.21
C CYS A 49 5.24 -1.82 7.13
N TYR A 50 5.37 -0.53 7.36
CA TYR A 50 5.08 0.47 6.33
C TYR A 50 6.06 0.39 5.16
N THR A 51 7.35 0.11 5.40
CA THR A 51 8.36 0.05 4.31
C THR A 51 8.11 -1.15 3.43
N LEU A 52 7.83 -2.31 4.01
CA LEU A 52 7.47 -3.51 3.25
C LEU A 52 6.12 -3.37 2.52
N ALA A 53 5.14 -2.70 3.13
CA ALA A 53 3.88 -2.41 2.44
C ALA A 53 4.08 -1.53 1.19
N MET A 54 4.92 -0.49 1.28
CA MET A 54 5.30 0.31 0.10
C MET A 54 6.04 -0.54 -0.93
N HIS A 55 6.93 -1.41 -0.46
CA HIS A 55 7.69 -2.31 -1.32
C HIS A 55 6.80 -3.23 -2.16
N ALA A 56 5.77 -3.82 -1.53
CA ALA A 56 4.77 -4.63 -2.19
C ALA A 56 3.94 -3.83 -3.21
N GLY A 57 3.57 -2.59 -2.91
CA GLY A 57 2.85 -1.76 -3.89
C GLY A 57 3.68 -1.39 -5.12
N VAL A 58 4.99 -1.15 -4.96
CA VAL A 58 5.90 -0.95 -6.11
C VAL A 58 6.05 -2.25 -6.91
N ALA A 59 6.17 -3.39 -6.20
CA ALA A 59 6.16 -4.72 -6.82
C ALA A 59 4.84 -5.04 -7.54
N GLY A 60 3.72 -4.51 -7.07
CA GLY A 60 2.39 -4.61 -7.69
C GLY A 60 2.13 -3.58 -8.79
N LYS A 61 3.07 -2.66 -9.04
CA LYS A 61 2.96 -1.57 -10.03
C LYS A 61 1.90 -0.50 -9.69
N THR A 62 1.46 -0.44 -8.44
CA THR A 62 0.40 0.46 -7.97
C THR A 62 0.95 1.69 -7.26
N LEU A 63 2.08 1.53 -6.56
CA LEU A 63 2.83 2.63 -5.95
C LEU A 63 4.08 2.97 -6.76
N THR A 64 4.45 4.25 -6.75
CA THR A 64 5.68 4.74 -7.39
C THR A 64 6.89 4.51 -6.50
N LYS A 65 8.08 4.42 -7.11
CA LYS A 65 9.34 4.43 -6.35
C LYS A 65 9.53 5.71 -5.54
N ASN A 66 9.02 6.84 -6.03
CA ASN A 66 9.05 8.10 -5.30
C ASN A 66 8.25 8.01 -4.00
N ALA A 67 7.06 7.43 -4.04
CA ALA A 67 6.27 7.16 -2.84
C ALA A 67 6.99 6.24 -1.85
N GLU A 68 7.60 5.15 -2.32
CA GLU A 68 8.42 4.24 -1.49
C GLU A 68 9.57 4.99 -0.81
N GLN A 69 10.31 5.82 -1.55
CA GLN A 69 11.44 6.60 -1.03
C GLN A 69 11.02 7.67 -0.03
N GLU A 70 9.93 8.39 -0.31
CA GLU A 70 9.43 9.44 0.58
C GLU A 70 8.98 8.85 1.91
N ILE A 71 8.22 7.75 1.90
CA ILE A 71 7.84 7.07 3.14
C ILE A 71 9.07 6.60 3.91
N ALA A 72 10.06 6.01 3.23
CA ALA A 72 11.30 5.59 3.89
C ALA A 72 12.06 6.74 4.58
N ARG A 73 12.05 7.96 4.01
CA ARG A 73 12.63 9.15 4.66
C ARG A 73 11.87 9.52 5.93
N GLN A 74 10.54 9.53 5.86
CA GLN A 74 9.69 9.93 6.98
C GLN A 74 9.76 8.97 8.16
N THR A 75 10.08 7.71 7.90
CA THR A 75 10.05 6.65 8.90
C THR A 75 11.43 6.14 9.28
N SER A 76 12.47 6.96 9.07
CA SER A 76 13.84 6.64 9.45
C SER A 76 14.08 6.91 10.95
N GLY A 77 14.89 6.06 11.58
CA GLY A 77 15.17 6.15 13.02
C GLY A 77 13.93 5.85 13.89
N ASN A 78 13.66 6.71 14.88
CA ASN A 78 12.53 6.57 15.81
C ASN A 78 11.24 7.28 15.34
N ALA A 79 11.22 7.85 14.14
CA ALA A 79 10.13 8.69 13.63
C ALA A 79 8.98 7.86 13.02
N ASN A 80 8.42 6.92 13.78
CA ASN A 80 7.32 6.08 13.30
C ASN A 80 6.03 6.90 13.17
N TYR A 81 5.33 6.77 12.04
CA TYR A 81 3.99 7.35 11.85
C TYR A 81 3.92 8.88 12.09
N ASN A 82 4.98 9.60 11.73
CA ASN A 82 5.06 11.04 11.92
C ASN A 82 3.94 11.80 11.17
N GLU A 83 3.84 13.11 11.41
CA GLU A 83 2.78 13.93 10.80
C GLU A 83 2.80 13.87 9.28
N ARG A 84 3.99 13.94 8.66
CA ARG A 84 4.14 13.89 7.20
C ARG A 84 3.69 12.53 6.63
N TYR A 85 3.99 11.43 7.30
CA TYR A 85 3.48 10.10 6.95
C TYR A 85 1.95 10.10 6.95
N GLN A 86 1.32 10.63 8.02
CA GLN A 86 -0.13 10.69 8.12
C GLN A 86 -0.75 11.58 7.03
N GLN A 87 -0.10 12.70 6.67
CA GLN A 87 -0.50 13.56 5.57
C GLN A 87 -0.45 12.82 4.21
N ILE A 88 0.64 12.10 3.92
CA ILE A 88 0.78 11.31 2.68
C ILE A 88 -0.29 10.21 2.60
N MET A 89 -0.55 9.53 3.72
CA MET A 89 -1.62 8.52 3.80
C MET A 89 -3.02 9.16 3.80
N GLY A 90 -3.14 10.46 4.05
CA GLY A 90 -4.44 11.14 4.16
C GLY A 90 -5.23 10.70 5.39
N ILE A 91 -4.53 10.36 6.46
CA ILE A 91 -5.12 9.90 7.72
C ILE A 91 -5.63 11.11 8.49
N THR A 92 -6.91 11.07 8.86
CA THR A 92 -7.59 12.13 9.62
C THR A 92 -8.42 11.49 10.74
N ALA A 93 -8.94 12.30 11.67
CA ALA A 93 -9.87 11.77 12.68
C ALA A 93 -11.19 11.26 12.04
N GLY A 94 -11.60 11.83 10.90
CA GLY A 94 -12.92 11.59 10.31
C GLY A 94 -13.02 10.42 9.33
N ASN A 95 -11.90 9.80 8.92
CA ASN A 95 -11.90 8.71 7.94
C ASN A 95 -11.48 7.35 8.50
N ALA A 96 -11.49 7.19 9.82
CA ALA A 96 -11.36 5.90 10.46
C ALA A 96 -12.57 5.02 10.16
N ARG A 97 -12.32 3.78 9.75
CA ARG A 97 -13.33 2.77 9.43
C ARG A 97 -13.31 1.66 10.47
N LEU A 98 -14.49 1.24 10.91
CA LEU A 98 -14.68 0.17 11.90
C LEU A 98 -15.11 -1.15 11.26
N HIS A 99 -15.68 -1.08 10.06
CA HIS A 99 -16.16 -2.23 9.32
C HIS A 99 -15.39 -2.35 8.02
N PHE A 100 -14.84 -3.54 7.77
CA PHE A 100 -14.19 -3.86 6.53
C PHE A 100 -15.21 -4.40 5.53
N ASN A 101 -15.26 -3.76 4.37
CA ASN A 101 -16.01 -4.25 3.22
C ASN A 101 -15.10 -4.18 1.99
N ALA A 102 -14.97 -5.29 1.28
CA ALA A 102 -14.16 -5.39 0.07
C ALA A 102 -14.62 -4.40 -1.02
N ALA A 103 -15.92 -4.09 -1.07
CA ALA A 103 -16.47 -3.11 -2.01
C ALA A 103 -15.94 -1.69 -1.77
N ASP A 104 -15.53 -1.36 -0.54
CA ASP A 104 -15.00 -0.05 -0.16
C ASP A 104 -13.49 0.11 -0.47
N ILE A 105 -12.91 -0.90 -1.13
CA ILE A 105 -11.52 -0.96 -1.59
C ILE A 105 -11.53 -0.96 -3.14
N PRO A 106 -11.68 0.23 -3.77
CA PRO A 106 -11.81 0.35 -5.22
C PRO A 106 -10.52 -0.01 -5.99
N GLU A 107 -9.37 0.11 -5.36
CA GLU A 107 -8.04 -0.16 -5.94
C GLU A 107 -7.08 -0.71 -4.88
N SER A 108 -5.85 -1.06 -5.28
CA SER A 108 -4.80 -1.40 -4.33
C SER A 108 -4.40 -0.18 -3.49
N GLY A 109 -3.84 -0.40 -2.30
CA GLY A 109 -3.39 0.70 -1.46
C GLY A 109 -2.83 0.26 -0.13
N ILE A 110 -2.70 1.21 0.78
CA ILE A 110 -2.15 0.98 2.13
C ILE A 110 -3.29 1.00 3.14
N ILE A 111 -3.29 0.01 4.04
CA ILE A 111 -4.17 -0.03 5.21
C ILE A 111 -3.35 0.27 6.46
N ASN A 112 -3.78 1.28 7.19
CA ASN A 112 -3.21 1.70 8.47
C ASN A 112 -4.17 1.34 9.60
N PHE A 113 -3.81 0.37 10.42
CA PHE A 113 -4.57 -0.01 11.62
C PHE A 113 -4.26 0.92 12.77
N ARG A 114 -5.29 1.32 13.51
CA ARG A 114 -5.22 2.20 14.69
C ARG A 114 -5.85 1.50 15.88
N ASP A 115 -5.13 1.46 16.99
CA ASP A 115 -5.65 1.00 18.28
C ASP A 115 -6.59 2.07 18.83
N ARG A 116 -7.85 1.70 19.12
CA ARG A 116 -8.86 2.65 19.63
C ARG A 116 -8.68 2.98 21.10
N ASN A 117 -7.90 2.20 21.85
CA ASN A 117 -7.70 2.45 23.29
C ASN A 117 -6.73 3.60 23.55
N ASN A 118 -5.71 3.76 22.71
CA ASN A 118 -4.68 4.81 22.85
C ASN A 118 -4.63 5.75 21.63
N GLU A 119 -5.52 5.53 20.67
CA GLU A 119 -5.64 6.29 19.42
C GLU A 119 -4.36 6.32 18.57
N ARG A 120 -3.41 5.40 18.75
CA ARG A 120 -2.16 5.37 17.96
C ARG A 120 -2.25 4.45 16.76
N LEU A 121 -1.56 4.83 15.68
CA LEU A 121 -1.31 3.91 14.59
C LEU A 121 -0.51 2.71 15.12
N TYR A 122 -1.07 1.53 14.90
CA TYR A 122 -0.60 0.26 15.43
C TYR A 122 0.22 -0.49 14.37
N HIS A 123 -0.33 -0.62 13.16
CA HIS A 123 0.25 -1.49 12.13
C HIS A 123 -0.11 -1.02 10.73
N THR A 124 0.75 -1.34 9.75
CA THR A 124 0.53 -1.02 8.34
C THR A 124 0.59 -2.29 7.50
N ALA A 125 -0.32 -2.39 6.54
CA ALA A 125 -0.37 -3.46 5.55
C ALA A 125 -0.58 -2.88 4.15
N TYR A 126 -0.20 -3.65 3.14
CA TYR A 126 -0.60 -3.41 1.75
C TYR A 126 -1.82 -4.26 1.43
N ILE A 127 -2.82 -3.66 0.80
CA ILE A 127 -3.93 -4.40 0.19
C ILE A 127 -3.74 -4.38 -1.31
N HIS A 128 -3.54 -5.57 -1.88
CA HIS A 128 -3.45 -5.75 -3.31
C HIS A 128 -4.83 -6.09 -3.86
N ARG A 129 -5.30 -5.30 -4.82
CA ARG A 129 -6.42 -5.62 -5.70
C ARG A 129 -5.87 -5.95 -7.07
N ASP A 130 -6.05 -7.19 -7.49
CA ASP A 130 -5.61 -7.65 -8.81
C ASP A 130 -6.65 -7.30 -9.91
N PRO A 131 -6.34 -7.50 -11.21
CA PRO A 131 -7.25 -7.19 -12.30
C PRO A 131 -8.59 -7.96 -12.28
N SER A 132 -8.66 -9.11 -11.59
CA SER A 132 -9.93 -9.84 -11.40
C SER A 132 -10.82 -9.21 -10.33
N GLY A 133 -10.24 -8.30 -9.54
CA GLY A 133 -10.89 -7.66 -8.39
C GLY A 133 -10.70 -8.41 -7.08
N ALA A 134 -9.97 -9.53 -7.08
CA ALA A 134 -9.64 -10.26 -5.85
C ALA A 134 -8.71 -9.43 -4.97
N LEU A 135 -8.87 -9.55 -3.65
CA LEU A 135 -8.08 -8.83 -2.66
C LEU A 135 -7.15 -9.76 -1.91
N SER A 136 -5.93 -9.31 -1.68
CA SER A 136 -4.96 -9.94 -0.78
C SER A 136 -4.41 -8.93 0.20
N LEU A 137 -4.39 -9.28 1.49
CA LEU A 137 -3.75 -8.50 2.54
C LEU A 137 -2.32 -8.99 2.71
N MET A 138 -1.36 -8.09 2.56
CA MET A 138 0.08 -8.38 2.65
C MET A 138 0.67 -7.57 3.79
N HIS A 139 1.27 -8.22 4.77
CA HIS A 139 1.96 -7.52 5.86
C HIS A 139 3.11 -8.35 6.45
N ASN A 140 3.91 -7.74 7.31
CA ASN A 140 4.87 -8.45 8.16
C ASN A 140 4.71 -7.98 9.62
N ASN A 141 5.35 -8.63 10.59
CA ASN A 141 5.50 -8.14 11.97
C ASN A 141 4.19 -7.72 12.69
N GLY A 142 3.08 -8.43 12.46
CA GLY A 142 1.77 -8.11 13.02
C GLY A 142 1.13 -9.29 13.73
N MET A 143 1.70 -9.78 14.83
CA MET A 143 1.28 -11.03 15.49
C MET A 143 -0.22 -11.11 15.84
N ALA A 144 -0.81 -10.00 16.31
CA ALA A 144 -2.24 -9.96 16.61
C ALA A 144 -3.10 -10.10 15.34
N LEU A 145 -2.67 -9.45 14.26
CA LEU A 145 -3.30 -9.57 12.95
C LEU A 145 -3.11 -10.99 12.38
N ASP A 146 -1.90 -11.54 12.42
CA ASP A 146 -1.62 -12.92 11.99
C ASP A 146 -2.52 -13.93 12.69
N ARG A 147 -2.61 -13.85 14.03
CA ARG A 147 -3.48 -14.72 14.83
C ARG A 147 -4.94 -14.62 14.41
N ALA A 148 -5.42 -13.41 14.12
CA ALA A 148 -6.78 -13.23 13.64
C ALA A 148 -6.95 -13.82 12.24
N MET A 149 -6.05 -13.54 11.30
CA MET A 149 -6.15 -13.98 9.91
C MET A 149 -6.19 -15.50 9.76
N ILE A 150 -5.40 -16.24 10.56
CA ILE A 150 -5.37 -17.72 10.55
C ILE A 150 -6.42 -18.38 11.45
N ALA A 151 -7.22 -17.60 12.19
CA ALA A 151 -8.20 -18.15 13.11
C ALA A 151 -9.17 -19.08 12.38
N ASN A 152 -9.32 -20.30 12.91
CA ASN A 152 -10.16 -21.36 12.34
C ASN A 152 -9.76 -21.79 10.91
N GLN A 153 -8.49 -21.64 10.54
CA GLN A 153 -7.93 -22.09 9.25
C GLN A 153 -6.61 -22.85 9.43
N ALA A 154 -6.26 -23.65 8.43
CA ALA A 154 -4.90 -24.17 8.32
C ALA A 154 -3.93 -23.01 8.08
N PRO A 155 -2.71 -23.02 8.64
CA PRO A 155 -1.71 -22.00 8.38
C PRO A 155 -1.25 -22.11 6.91
N ASP A 156 -1.79 -21.24 6.07
CA ASP A 156 -1.56 -21.18 4.63
C ASP A 156 -1.06 -19.80 4.16
N GLY A 157 -0.63 -18.95 5.11
CA GLY A 157 0.03 -17.69 4.82
C GLY A 157 1.37 -17.94 4.13
N ALA A 158 1.41 -17.77 2.81
CA ALA A 158 2.64 -17.87 2.04
C ALA A 158 3.53 -16.65 2.33
N GLN A 159 4.82 -16.89 2.51
CA GLN A 159 5.82 -15.84 2.70
C GLN A 159 6.36 -15.42 1.33
N HIS A 160 6.21 -14.14 0.99
CA HIS A 160 6.75 -13.54 -0.23
C HIS A 160 7.34 -12.18 0.07
N GLY A 161 8.55 -11.91 -0.44
CA GLY A 161 9.25 -10.64 -0.28
C GLY A 161 9.31 -10.13 1.16
N GLY A 162 9.49 -11.02 2.14
CA GLY A 162 9.52 -10.67 3.56
C GLY A 162 8.16 -10.43 4.22
N MET A 163 7.06 -10.75 3.55
CA MET A 163 5.68 -10.52 4.00
C MET A 163 4.86 -11.81 3.99
N VAL A 164 3.95 -11.93 4.95
CA VAL A 164 2.87 -12.93 4.91
C VAL A 164 1.76 -12.41 4.01
N VAL A 165 1.23 -13.29 3.16
CA VAL A 165 0.17 -12.99 2.21
C VAL A 165 -1.10 -13.75 2.57
N TYR A 166 -2.19 -13.01 2.76
CA TYR A 166 -3.52 -13.57 3.03
C TYR A 166 -4.53 -13.16 1.94
N PRO A 167 -4.85 -14.05 0.99
CA PRO A 167 -6.00 -13.87 0.11
C PRO A 167 -7.29 -13.65 0.90
N LEU A 168 -8.00 -12.55 0.68
CA LEU A 168 -9.21 -12.17 1.41
C LEU A 168 -10.45 -12.86 0.82
N ASN A 169 -10.60 -14.15 1.13
CA ASN A 169 -11.86 -14.88 0.95
C ASN A 169 -12.88 -14.54 2.06
N GLN A 170 -14.11 -15.04 1.94
CA GLN A 170 -15.19 -14.77 2.89
C GLN A 170 -14.79 -14.99 4.36
N GLN A 171 -14.12 -16.10 4.68
CA GLN A 171 -13.73 -16.40 6.06
C GLN A 171 -12.63 -15.45 6.55
N ARG A 172 -11.63 -15.12 5.73
CA ARG A 172 -10.58 -14.17 6.12
C ARG A 172 -11.07 -12.73 6.20
N THR A 173 -12.06 -12.36 5.39
CA THR A 173 -12.78 -11.09 5.55
C THR A 173 -13.49 -11.04 6.90
N ALA A 174 -14.16 -12.13 7.31
CA ALA A 174 -14.77 -12.21 8.63
C ALA A 174 -13.72 -12.18 9.76
N ASN A 175 -12.58 -12.83 9.59
CA ASN A 175 -11.47 -12.80 10.55
C ASN A 175 -10.85 -11.40 10.68
N LEU A 176 -10.67 -10.68 9.57
CA LEU A 176 -10.22 -9.29 9.57
C LEU A 176 -11.25 -8.39 10.27
N GLN A 177 -12.55 -8.62 10.07
CA GLN A 177 -13.58 -7.91 10.81
C GLN A 177 -13.49 -8.18 12.32
N ALA A 178 -13.32 -9.44 12.72
CA ALA A 178 -13.16 -9.79 14.13
C ALA A 178 -11.93 -9.12 14.77
N PHE A 179 -10.83 -8.97 14.01
CA PHE A 179 -9.68 -8.18 14.43
C PHE A 179 -10.07 -6.71 14.70
N LEU A 180 -10.83 -6.07 13.81
CA LEU A 180 -11.33 -4.70 14.02
C LEU A 180 -12.24 -4.62 15.26
N ASP A 181 -13.17 -5.56 15.41
CA ASP A 181 -14.11 -5.61 16.53
C ASP A 181 -13.39 -5.75 17.88
N SER A 182 -12.20 -6.36 17.91
CA SER A 182 -11.38 -6.52 19.11
C SER A 182 -10.77 -5.23 19.68
N GLY A 183 -11.00 -4.07 19.04
CA GLY A 183 -10.50 -2.78 19.53
C GLY A 183 -9.77 -1.94 18.50
N PHE A 184 -9.73 -2.35 17.24
CA PHE A 184 -9.01 -1.64 16.19
C PHE A 184 -9.95 -0.91 15.23
N SER A 185 -9.40 0.07 14.55
CA SER A 185 -9.98 0.72 13.38
C SER A 185 -8.95 0.73 12.26
N TYR A 186 -9.34 1.08 11.05
CA TYR A 186 -8.39 1.23 9.96
C TYR A 186 -8.63 2.48 9.13
N HIS A 187 -7.56 2.94 8.47
CA HIS A 187 -7.58 3.96 7.44
C HIS A 187 -7.12 3.31 6.14
N PHE A 188 -7.86 3.52 5.06
CA PHE A 188 -7.46 3.06 3.73
C PHE A 188 -6.96 4.23 2.89
N SER A 189 -5.77 4.08 2.33
CA SER A 189 -5.08 5.06 1.50
C SER A 189 -4.92 4.48 0.09
N PRO A 190 -5.73 4.90 -0.90
CA PRO A 190 -5.60 4.44 -2.27
C PRO A 190 -4.21 4.72 -2.83
N ALA A 191 -3.66 3.80 -3.61
CA ALA A 191 -2.31 3.94 -4.16
C ALA A 191 -2.20 5.17 -5.07
N SER A 192 -3.23 5.44 -5.89
CA SER A 192 -3.34 6.66 -6.70
C SER A 192 -3.17 7.94 -5.87
N ALA A 193 -3.91 8.06 -4.76
CA ALA A 193 -3.87 9.22 -3.88
C ALA A 193 -2.52 9.39 -3.16
N ILE A 194 -1.87 8.28 -2.77
CA ILE A 194 -0.51 8.33 -2.20
C ILE A 194 0.48 8.88 -3.24
N ASN A 195 0.45 8.36 -4.47
CA ASN A 195 1.33 8.82 -5.53
C ASN A 195 1.12 10.30 -5.85
N GLU A 196 -0.13 10.76 -5.86
CA GLU A 196 -0.47 12.17 -6.07
C GLU A 196 0.13 13.06 -4.99
N ARG A 197 -0.08 12.74 -3.70
CA ARG A 197 0.41 13.56 -2.58
C ARG A 197 1.93 13.60 -2.43
N VAL A 198 2.62 12.57 -2.90
CA VAL A 198 4.10 12.57 -2.93
C VAL A 198 4.65 13.30 -4.17
N GLY A 199 3.85 13.40 -5.24
CA GLY A 199 4.19 14.18 -6.43
C GLY A 199 3.93 15.68 -6.29
N GLN A 200 3.30 16.12 -5.20
CA GLN A 200 3.06 17.52 -4.82
C GLN A 200 4.25 18.08 -4.03
#